data_AF-A0A925C4B8-F1
#
_entry.id   AF-A0A925C4B8-F1
#
_cell.length_a   1.000
_cell.length_b   1.000
_cell.length_c   1.000
_cell.angle_alpha   90.00
_cell.angle_beta   90.00
_cell.angle_gamma   90.00
#
_symmetry.space_group_name_H-M   'P 1'
#
loop_
_entity.id
_entity.type
_entity.pdbx_description
1 polymer ?
#
loop_
_entity_poly.entity_id
_entity_poly.type
_entity_poly.pdbx_seq_one_letter_code
_entity_poly.pdbx_strand_id
1 'polypeptide(L)'
;MPGVIRLRCPKCDAVSEFELPLISDPEGQIVFFGDEAEQRIGNDGVIYVYVLMAFATGFPSLAAELMRDAKLKLRPGVDPASWSWHTYDLRDKRWRAKNGVTLAHWEVDEVVSGLCTFLGANEPNRIVSATVLPPSQTPYTSDELFERVLTAAIFSTTQLATSMRYAPRFVLEARTSDHDKGMIDYAVEKIGRGLRHSLPYIYVSRGLTHSIPVTEPKGRLELEYADVAAFIIRRALLRDHTDRPIEFPVDALGEVHWTMMDTLGIRRVAARGFPR
;
A
#
# COMPACT_ATOMS: atom_id res chain seq x y z
N MET A 1 35.06 10.55 7.72
CA MET A 1 35.43 11.31 6.50
C MET A 1 34.51 10.82 5.38
N PRO A 2 33.89 11.70 4.58
CA PRO A 2 33.09 11.28 3.44
C PRO A 2 33.95 10.42 2.50
N GLY A 3 33.38 9.31 2.03
CA GLY A 3 34.03 8.49 1.01
C GLY A 3 33.88 9.17 -0.35
N VAL A 4 34.95 9.78 -0.86
CA VAL A 4 34.97 10.30 -2.23
C VAL A 4 35.24 9.14 -3.18
N ILE A 5 34.27 8.81 -4.04
CA ILE A 5 34.47 7.88 -5.14
C ILE A 5 35.06 8.67 -6.31
N ARG A 6 36.24 8.25 -6.78
CA ARG A 6 36.87 8.83 -7.97
C ARG A 6 36.70 7.87 -9.14
N LEU A 7 35.98 8.30 -10.18
CA LEU A 7 35.82 7.54 -11.42
C LEU A 7 36.63 8.22 -12.52
N ARG A 8 37.54 7.45 -13.14
CA ARG A 8 38.31 7.91 -14.30
C ARG A 8 37.57 7.55 -15.58
N CYS A 9 37.35 8.54 -16.45
CA CYS A 9 36.75 8.31 -17.75
C CYS A 9 37.70 7.49 -18.64
N PRO A 10 37.29 6.32 -19.16
CA PRO A 10 38.17 5.48 -19.98
C PRO A 10 38.48 6.07 -21.37
N LYS A 11 37.79 7.15 -21.78
CA LYS A 11 37.98 7.79 -23.09
C LYS A 11 38.88 9.03 -23.05
N CYS A 12 38.81 9.82 -21.99
CA CYS A 12 39.52 11.10 -21.89
C CYS A 12 40.34 11.27 -20.62
N ASP A 13 40.44 10.23 -19.77
CA ASP A 13 41.15 10.22 -18.49
C ASP A 13 40.71 11.27 -17.46
N ALA A 14 39.66 12.04 -17.75
CA ALA A 14 39.07 12.98 -16.79
C ALA A 14 38.60 12.23 -15.54
N VAL A 15 38.89 12.78 -14.36
CA VAL A 15 38.47 12.21 -13.09
C VAL A 15 37.21 12.94 -12.63
N SER A 16 36.12 12.19 -12.50
CA SER A 16 34.90 12.65 -11.84
C SER A 16 34.95 12.25 -10.38
N GLU A 17 34.78 13.21 -9.49
CA GLU A 17 34.65 12.96 -8.05
C GLU A 17 33.16 12.92 -7.68
N PHE A 18 32.77 11.87 -6.95
CA PHE A 18 31.45 11.71 -6.38
C PHE A 18 31.60 11.68 -4.86
N GLU A 19 31.06 12.67 -4.19
CA GLU A 19 30.90 12.60 -2.75
C GLU A 19 29.69 11.71 -2.45
N LEU A 20 29.93 10.58 -1.79
CA LEU A 20 28.82 9.86 -1.19
C LEU A 20 28.27 10.72 -0.05
N PRO A 21 26.93 10.90 0.06
CA PRO A 21 26.36 11.53 1.23
C PRO A 21 26.85 10.78 2.45
N LEU A 22 27.27 11.52 3.48
CA LEU A 22 27.52 10.95 4.78
C LEU A 22 26.27 10.17 5.18
N ILE A 23 26.45 8.93 5.62
CA ILE A 23 25.38 8.15 6.25
C ILE A 23 24.83 9.05 7.35
N SER A 24 23.68 9.65 7.10
CA SER A 24 22.96 10.38 8.12
C SER A 24 22.20 9.33 8.90
N ASP A 25 22.39 9.29 10.21
CA ASP A 25 21.52 8.46 11.04
C ASP A 25 20.07 8.87 10.74
N PRO A 26 19.18 7.91 10.43
CA PRO A 26 17.78 8.22 10.24
C PRO A 26 17.24 8.89 11.50
N GLU A 27 16.32 9.85 11.34
CA GLU A 27 15.62 10.46 12.48
C GLU A 27 14.77 9.43 13.24
N GLY A 28 14.40 8.35 12.55
CA GLY A 28 13.76 7.18 13.12
C GLY A 28 13.39 6.15 12.04
N GLN A 29 12.59 5.17 12.43
CA GLN A 29 12.00 4.20 11.52
C GLN A 29 10.49 4.42 11.40
N ILE A 30 9.97 4.41 10.18
CA ILE A 30 8.52 4.37 9.91
C ILE A 30 8.16 2.97 9.44
N VAL A 31 7.17 2.35 10.08
CA VAL A 31 6.64 1.05 9.68
C VAL A 31 5.41 1.25 8.80
N PHE A 32 5.46 0.71 7.59
CA PHE A 32 4.38 0.70 6.61
C PHE A 32 3.75 -0.69 6.53
N PHE A 33 2.43 -0.73 6.59
CA PHE A 33 1.57 -1.91 6.51
C PHE A 33 0.86 -1.93 5.16
N GLY A 34 0.98 -3.04 4.43
CA GLY A 34 0.57 -3.10 3.04
C GLY A 34 -0.49 -4.12 2.73
N ASP A 35 -1.46 -3.74 1.90
CA ASP A 35 -2.44 -4.64 1.30
C ASP A 35 -2.86 -4.17 -0.11
N GLU A 36 -3.48 -5.06 -0.87
CA GLU A 36 -3.89 -4.87 -2.26
C GLU A 36 -5.39 -4.99 -2.51
N ALA A 37 -5.83 -4.43 -3.63
CA ALA A 37 -7.15 -4.70 -4.17
C ALA A 37 -7.10 -4.78 -5.71
N GLU A 38 -7.56 -5.91 -6.27
CA GLU A 38 -7.65 -6.16 -7.72
C GLU A 38 -9.11 -6.22 -8.19
N GLN A 39 -9.39 -5.68 -9.37
CA GLN A 39 -10.66 -5.90 -10.07
C GLN A 39 -10.45 -6.03 -11.58
N ARG A 40 -10.85 -7.16 -12.14
CA ARG A 40 -11.01 -7.33 -13.58
C ARG A 40 -12.32 -6.71 -14.07
N ILE A 41 -12.27 -6.01 -15.19
CA ILE A 41 -13.38 -5.31 -15.84
C ILE A 41 -13.65 -5.96 -17.20
N GLY A 42 -14.08 -7.22 -17.22
CA GLY A 42 -14.34 -7.94 -18.46
C GLY A 42 -13.18 -7.84 -19.47
N ASN A 43 -13.47 -7.32 -20.66
CA ASN A 43 -12.50 -7.09 -21.73
C ASN A 43 -11.80 -5.72 -21.64
N ASP A 44 -12.25 -4.84 -20.75
CA ASP A 44 -11.77 -3.45 -20.64
C ASP A 44 -10.48 -3.36 -19.81
N GLY A 45 -10.14 -4.43 -19.07
CA GLY A 45 -8.84 -4.60 -18.44
C GLY A 45 -8.92 -4.93 -16.95
N VAL A 46 -7.96 -4.42 -16.20
CA VAL A 46 -7.82 -4.63 -14.75
C VAL A 46 -7.50 -3.32 -14.05
N ILE A 47 -8.05 -3.15 -12.85
CA ILE A 47 -7.63 -2.16 -11.86
C ILE A 47 -6.82 -2.90 -10.81
N TYR A 48 -5.66 -2.35 -10.46
CA TYR A 48 -4.84 -2.87 -9.38
C TYR A 48 -4.42 -1.74 -8.45
N VAL A 49 -4.66 -1.90 -7.15
CA VAL A 49 -4.29 -0.92 -6.13
C VAL A 49 -3.46 -1.61 -5.08
N TYR A 50 -2.36 -0.98 -4.68
CA TYR A 50 -1.57 -1.39 -3.51
C TYR A 50 -1.43 -0.19 -2.58
N VAL A 51 -1.81 -0.33 -1.32
CA VAL A 51 -1.75 0.74 -0.32
C VAL A 51 -0.73 0.38 0.75
N LEU A 52 0.07 1.36 1.15
CA LEU A 52 1.01 1.29 2.27
C LEU A 52 0.63 2.33 3.33
N MET A 53 0.14 1.78 4.44
CA MET A 53 -0.29 2.36 5.72
C MET A 53 0.82 2.64 6.74
N ALA A 54 1.16 3.87 7.14
CA ALA A 54 1.92 4.06 8.39
C ALA A 54 1.09 4.81 9.43
N PHE A 55 1.30 4.51 10.71
CA PHE A 55 0.55 5.09 11.83
C PHE A 55 1.50 5.60 12.92
N ALA A 56 1.14 6.71 13.55
CA ALA A 56 1.84 7.24 14.71
C ALA A 56 1.64 6.32 15.93
N THR A 57 2.63 6.34 16.83
CA THR A 57 2.57 5.56 18.08
C THR A 57 1.33 5.97 18.90
N GLY A 58 0.50 5.00 19.29
CA GLY A 58 -0.71 5.22 20.09
C GLY A 58 -2.02 5.36 19.28
N PHE A 59 -1.95 5.60 17.97
CA PHE A 59 -3.12 5.53 17.08
C PHE A 59 -3.88 4.18 17.10
N PRO A 60 -3.21 3.01 17.27
CA PRO A 60 -3.89 1.71 17.20
C PRO A 60 -5.00 1.47 18.22
N SER A 61 -5.03 2.13 19.39
CA SER A 61 -6.07 1.84 20.41
C SER A 61 -7.45 2.34 19.99
N LEU A 62 -7.56 3.61 19.57
CA LEU A 62 -8.81 4.18 19.08
C LEU A 62 -9.24 3.53 17.76
N ALA A 63 -8.27 3.24 16.89
CA ALA A 63 -8.50 2.54 15.65
C ALA A 63 -9.02 1.11 15.88
N ALA A 64 -8.53 0.41 16.90
CA ALA A 64 -9.00 -0.93 17.26
C ALA A 64 -10.47 -0.94 17.67
N GLU A 65 -10.90 0.03 18.46
CA GLU A 65 -12.30 0.15 18.90
C GLU A 65 -13.25 0.36 17.71
N LEU A 66 -12.91 1.27 16.80
CA LEU A 66 -13.71 1.54 15.61
C LEU A 66 -13.76 0.35 14.65
N MET A 67 -12.63 -0.33 14.44
CA MET A 67 -12.60 -1.56 13.64
C MET A 67 -13.45 -2.66 14.28
N ARG A 68 -13.34 -2.85 15.60
CA ARG A 68 -14.15 -3.81 16.36
C ARG A 68 -15.65 -3.51 16.19
N ASP A 69 -16.06 -2.26 16.33
CA ASP A 69 -17.46 -1.85 16.18
C ASP A 69 -17.96 -2.02 14.74
N ALA A 70 -17.12 -1.71 13.74
CA ALA A 70 -17.45 -1.95 12.33
C ALA A 70 -17.65 -3.45 12.05
N LYS A 71 -16.77 -4.31 12.56
CA LYS A 71 -16.91 -5.77 12.46
C LYS A 71 -18.18 -6.28 13.13
N LEU A 72 -18.52 -5.80 14.32
CA LEU A 72 -19.76 -6.16 15.02
C LEU A 72 -21.02 -5.77 14.24
N LYS A 73 -21.00 -4.60 13.60
CA LYS A 73 -22.12 -4.16 12.74
C LYS A 73 -22.29 -5.07 11.52
N LEU A 74 -21.19 -5.46 10.88
CA LEU A 74 -21.21 -6.30 9.69
C LEU A 74 -21.63 -7.74 9.98
N ARG A 75 -21.18 -8.30 11.11
CA ARG A 75 -21.45 -9.68 11.52
C ARG A 75 -21.89 -9.73 12.99
N PRO A 76 -23.15 -9.38 13.29
CA PRO A 76 -23.66 -9.41 14.66
C PRO A 76 -23.56 -10.83 15.23
N GLY A 77 -22.98 -10.96 16.42
CA GLY A 77 -22.84 -12.24 17.13
C GLY A 77 -21.60 -13.07 16.76
N VAL A 78 -20.74 -12.59 15.86
CA VAL A 78 -19.40 -13.15 15.64
C VAL A 78 -18.38 -12.32 16.41
N ASP A 79 -17.46 -12.97 17.12
CA ASP A 79 -16.37 -12.27 17.81
C ASP A 79 -15.48 -11.52 16.80
N PRO A 80 -15.32 -10.18 16.89
CA PRO A 80 -14.48 -9.41 15.99
C PRO A 80 -13.00 -9.84 15.96
N ALA A 81 -12.51 -10.49 17.03
CA ALA A 81 -11.15 -11.01 17.08
C ALA A 81 -11.02 -12.36 16.35
N SER A 82 -12.12 -13.06 16.09
CA SER A 82 -12.10 -14.38 15.45
C SER A 82 -12.07 -14.33 13.93
N TRP A 83 -12.12 -13.14 13.32
CA TRP A 83 -12.05 -12.98 11.87
C TRP A 83 -11.36 -11.69 11.47
N SER A 84 -10.63 -11.77 10.37
CA SER A 84 -9.94 -10.63 9.77
C SER A 84 -10.86 -9.89 8.81
N TRP A 85 -10.80 -8.56 8.80
CA TRP A 85 -11.46 -7.80 7.76
C TRP A 85 -10.81 -8.11 6.41
N HIS A 86 -11.62 -8.50 5.43
CA HIS A 86 -11.17 -8.66 4.05
C HIS A 86 -12.25 -8.14 3.10
N THR A 87 -11.95 -7.12 2.32
CA THR A 87 -12.95 -6.35 1.56
C THR A 87 -13.65 -7.16 0.47
N TYR A 88 -13.02 -8.25 0.01
CA TYR A 88 -13.66 -9.25 -0.85
C TYR A 88 -14.96 -9.82 -0.25
N ASP A 89 -15.00 -9.98 1.09
CA ASP A 89 -16.18 -10.49 1.80
C ASP A 89 -17.37 -9.52 1.76
N LEU A 90 -17.11 -8.24 1.51
CA LEU A 90 -18.11 -7.16 1.51
C LEU A 90 -18.63 -6.80 0.12
N ARG A 91 -17.87 -7.15 -0.92
CA ARG A 91 -18.09 -6.72 -2.31
C ARG A 91 -19.33 -7.33 -2.97
N ASP A 92 -19.48 -8.64 -2.84
CA ASP A 92 -20.47 -9.41 -3.61
C ASP A 92 -21.59 -9.90 -2.68
N LYS A 93 -22.86 -9.70 -3.07
CA LYS A 93 -24.03 -10.16 -2.30
C LYS A 93 -23.93 -11.64 -1.94
N ARG A 94 -23.44 -12.49 -2.85
CA ARG A 94 -23.24 -13.93 -2.63
C ARG A 94 -22.18 -14.18 -1.56
N TRP A 95 -21.06 -13.44 -1.61
CA TRP A 95 -19.98 -13.58 -0.63
C TRP A 95 -20.39 -13.01 0.73
N ARG A 96 -21.08 -11.87 0.78
CA ARG A 96 -21.69 -11.34 2.00
C ARG A 96 -22.60 -12.34 2.67
N ALA A 97 -23.54 -12.93 1.93
CA ALA A 97 -24.46 -13.93 2.45
C ALA A 97 -23.72 -15.18 2.95
N LYS A 98 -22.74 -15.69 2.20
CA LYS A 98 -21.90 -16.82 2.61
C LYS A 98 -21.14 -16.52 3.91
N ASN A 99 -20.71 -15.28 4.06
CA ASN A 99 -20.02 -14.78 5.23
C ASN A 99 -20.97 -14.33 6.35
N GLY A 100 -22.30 -14.43 6.22
CA GLY A 100 -23.19 -13.99 7.29
C GLY A 100 -23.23 -12.47 7.50
N VAL A 101 -22.80 -11.70 6.50
CA VAL A 101 -23.04 -10.24 6.43
C VAL A 101 -24.45 -10.04 5.89
N THR A 102 -25.38 -9.64 6.77
CA THR A 102 -26.81 -9.49 6.46
C THR A 102 -27.22 -8.08 6.06
N LEU A 103 -26.33 -7.10 6.26
CA LEU A 103 -26.55 -5.69 5.91
C LEU A 103 -26.82 -5.49 4.41
N ALA A 104 -27.69 -4.52 4.12
CA ALA A 104 -27.88 -4.00 2.77
C ALA A 104 -26.59 -3.34 2.25
N HIS A 105 -26.50 -3.17 0.92
CA HIS A 105 -25.29 -2.60 0.32
C HIS A 105 -24.96 -1.20 0.85
N TRP A 106 -25.98 -0.34 1.00
CA TRP A 106 -25.80 1.01 1.52
C TRP A 106 -25.36 1.03 2.99
N GLU A 107 -25.83 0.11 3.83
CA GLU A 107 -25.40 -0.01 5.24
C GLU A 107 -23.94 -0.46 5.35
N VAL A 108 -23.50 -1.37 4.48
CA VAL A 108 -22.08 -1.76 4.39
C VAL A 108 -21.24 -0.55 3.97
N ASP A 109 -21.72 0.22 2.99
CA ASP A 109 -21.04 1.42 2.52
C ASP A 109 -20.96 2.48 3.64
N GLU A 110 -21.99 2.66 4.47
CA GLU A 110 -21.93 3.54 5.65
C GLU A 110 -20.88 3.10 6.68
N VAL A 111 -20.78 1.80 6.97
CA VAL A 111 -19.75 1.26 7.88
C VAL A 111 -18.34 1.54 7.35
N VAL A 112 -18.11 1.25 6.06
CA VAL A 112 -16.82 1.50 5.39
C VAL A 112 -16.49 2.99 5.37
N SER A 113 -17.47 3.85 5.06
CA SER A 113 -17.31 5.30 5.05
C SER A 113 -16.94 5.85 6.43
N GLY A 114 -17.50 5.29 7.51
CA GLY A 114 -17.13 5.65 8.88
C GLY A 114 -15.65 5.37 9.20
N LEU A 115 -15.13 4.22 8.78
CA LEU A 115 -13.70 3.89 8.95
C LEU A 115 -12.80 4.87 8.19
N CYS A 116 -13.20 5.30 7.00
CA CYS A 116 -12.41 6.22 6.21
C CYS A 116 -12.47 7.64 6.69
N THR A 117 -13.66 8.12 7.10
CA THR A 117 -13.81 9.42 7.76
C THR A 117 -12.92 9.49 9.01
N PHE A 118 -12.83 8.41 9.77
CA PHE A 118 -11.89 8.32 10.90
C PHE A 118 -10.43 8.46 10.45
N LEU A 119 -10.02 7.78 9.38
CA LEU A 119 -8.68 7.97 8.80
C LEU A 119 -8.46 9.42 8.40
N GLY A 120 -9.38 10.05 7.64
CA GLY A 120 -9.31 11.45 7.23
C GLY A 120 -9.19 12.42 8.41
N ALA A 121 -10.01 12.25 9.45
CA ALA A 121 -9.99 13.11 10.63
C ALA A 121 -8.68 13.01 11.45
N ASN A 122 -7.88 11.97 11.24
CA ASN A 122 -6.62 11.71 11.94
C ASN A 122 -5.40 11.75 11.02
N GLU A 123 -5.45 12.54 9.94
CA GLU A 123 -4.33 12.76 9.01
C GLU A 123 -2.95 12.92 9.68
N PRO A 124 -2.77 13.76 10.72
CA PRO A 124 -1.44 13.95 11.33
C PRO A 124 -0.85 12.69 11.98
N ASN A 125 -1.68 11.68 12.25
CA ASN A 125 -1.30 10.45 12.92
C ASN A 125 -1.08 9.27 11.96
N ARG A 126 -1.02 9.53 10.64
CA ARG A 126 -0.78 8.47 9.65
C ARG A 126 -0.11 9.00 8.39
N ILE A 127 0.36 8.07 7.57
CA ILE A 127 0.79 8.33 6.19
C ILE A 127 0.09 7.29 5.32
N VAL A 128 -0.50 7.71 4.20
CA VAL A 128 -1.10 6.79 3.21
C VAL A 128 -0.40 6.97 1.89
N SER A 129 0.21 5.89 1.39
CA SER A 129 0.83 5.84 0.07
C SER A 129 0.07 4.84 -0.79
N ALA A 130 -0.51 5.30 -1.90
CA ALA A 130 -1.30 4.47 -2.80
C ALA A 130 -0.62 4.36 -4.16
N THR A 131 -0.35 3.14 -4.59
CA THR A 131 0.14 2.83 -5.93
C THR A 131 -0.97 2.20 -6.75
N VAL A 132 -1.31 2.82 -7.86
CA VAL A 132 -2.49 2.47 -8.67
C VAL A 132 -2.08 2.15 -10.10
N LEU A 133 -2.56 1.02 -10.60
CA LEU A 133 -2.74 0.75 -12.01
C LEU A 133 -4.21 1.06 -12.32
N PRO A 134 -4.52 2.20 -12.97
CA PRO A 134 -5.87 2.52 -13.41
C PRO A 134 -6.36 1.47 -14.43
N PRO A 135 -7.67 1.46 -14.75
CA PRO A 135 -8.23 0.52 -15.72
C PRO A 135 -7.39 0.45 -17.00
N SER A 136 -6.72 -0.67 -17.20
CA SER A 136 -5.87 -0.88 -18.36
C SER A 136 -5.93 -2.32 -18.81
N GLN A 137 -5.98 -2.50 -20.12
CA GLN A 137 -5.64 -3.78 -20.72
C GLN A 137 -4.16 -4.06 -20.43
N THR A 138 -3.86 -5.26 -19.99
CA THR A 138 -2.52 -5.68 -19.63
C THR A 138 -2.30 -7.12 -20.04
N PRO A 139 -1.13 -7.45 -20.62
CA PRO A 139 -0.78 -8.84 -20.91
C PRO A 139 -0.35 -9.62 -19.66
N TYR A 140 -0.18 -8.94 -18.52
CA TYR A 140 0.36 -9.53 -17.30
C TYR A 140 -0.67 -10.37 -16.54
N THR A 141 -0.19 -11.46 -15.95
CA THR A 141 -0.93 -12.27 -14.98
C THR A 141 -1.14 -11.51 -13.65
N SER A 142 -2.03 -12.01 -12.79
CA SER A 142 -2.28 -11.38 -11.47
C SER A 142 -1.01 -11.33 -10.60
N ASP A 143 -0.20 -12.40 -10.61
CA ASP A 143 1.07 -12.42 -9.86
C ASP A 143 2.12 -11.46 -10.43
N GLU A 144 2.22 -11.34 -11.76
CA GLU A 144 3.11 -10.35 -12.38
C GLU A 144 2.67 -8.91 -12.09
N LEU A 145 1.36 -8.66 -12.05
CA LEU A 145 0.80 -7.37 -11.66
C LEU A 145 1.11 -7.06 -10.19
N PHE A 146 0.87 -8.02 -9.30
CA PHE A 146 1.22 -7.93 -7.88
C PHE A 146 2.69 -7.53 -7.72
N GLU A 147 3.62 -8.27 -8.34
CA GLU A 147 5.05 -8.00 -8.24
C GLU A 147 5.42 -6.60 -8.75
N ARG A 148 4.84 -6.18 -9.88
CA ARG A 148 5.08 -4.86 -10.47
C ARG A 148 4.56 -3.72 -9.59
N VAL A 149 3.30 -3.83 -9.14
CA VAL A 149 2.66 -2.78 -8.34
C VAL A 149 3.29 -2.69 -6.96
N LEU A 150 3.57 -3.82 -6.30
CA LEU A 150 4.24 -3.82 -5.01
C LEU A 150 5.68 -3.29 -5.09
N THR A 151 6.43 -3.64 -6.14
CA THR A 151 7.76 -3.07 -6.38
C THR A 151 7.70 -1.54 -6.50
N ALA A 152 6.74 -1.02 -7.26
CA ALA A 152 6.52 0.42 -7.41
C ALA A 152 6.06 1.08 -6.10
N ALA A 153 5.22 0.41 -5.31
CA ALA A 153 4.75 0.88 -4.01
C ALA A 153 5.90 1.00 -3.01
N ILE A 154 6.75 -0.02 -2.90
CA ILE A 154 7.92 0.00 -2.01
C ILE A 154 8.90 1.07 -2.45
N PHE A 155 9.20 1.18 -3.75
CA PHE A 155 10.13 2.19 -4.27
C PHE A 155 9.64 3.61 -4.00
N SER A 156 8.38 3.91 -4.34
CA SER A 156 7.79 5.23 -4.16
C SER A 156 7.69 5.63 -2.68
N THR A 157 7.28 4.69 -1.82
CA THR A 157 7.16 4.89 -0.37
C THR A 157 8.54 5.04 0.28
N THR A 158 9.54 4.31 -0.21
CA THR A 158 10.93 4.51 0.23
C THR A 158 11.41 5.92 -0.10
N GLN A 159 11.13 6.43 -1.31
CA GLN A 159 11.47 7.81 -1.67
C GLN A 159 10.73 8.83 -0.81
N LEU A 160 9.45 8.58 -0.47
CA LEU A 160 8.67 9.42 0.44
C LEU A 160 9.31 9.46 1.83
N ALA A 161 9.47 8.31 2.49
CA ALA A 161 10.01 8.22 3.85
C ALA A 161 11.43 8.79 3.97
N THR A 162 12.30 8.49 3.00
CA THR A 162 13.67 9.02 2.99
C THR A 162 13.73 10.52 2.70
N SER A 163 12.75 11.09 1.98
CA SER A 163 12.65 12.55 1.85
C SER A 163 12.28 13.25 3.17
N MET A 164 11.62 12.54 4.07
CA MET A 164 11.29 12.95 5.43
C MET A 164 12.39 12.56 6.45
N ARG A 165 13.52 12.03 5.99
CA ARG A 165 14.66 11.56 6.82
C ARG A 165 14.39 10.34 7.70
N TYR A 166 13.38 9.53 7.37
CA TYR A 166 13.09 8.28 8.06
C TYR A 166 13.52 7.06 7.24
N ALA A 167 13.92 6.00 7.94
CA ALA A 167 14.13 4.68 7.34
C ALA A 167 12.79 3.92 7.26
N PRO A 168 12.36 3.45 6.09
CA PRO A 168 11.13 2.68 5.98
C PRO A 168 11.36 1.21 6.36
N ARG A 169 10.35 0.62 7.02
CA ARG A 169 10.18 -0.82 7.20
C ARG A 169 8.82 -1.22 6.64
N PHE A 170 8.75 -2.32 5.91
CA PHE A 170 7.51 -2.78 5.29
C PHE A 170 7.03 -4.09 5.90
N VAL A 171 5.75 -4.14 6.22
CA VAL A 171 5.02 -5.29 6.77
C VAL A 171 3.83 -5.54 5.84
N LEU A 172 3.83 -6.69 5.17
CA LEU A 172 2.80 -7.03 4.18
C LEU A 172 1.95 -8.20 4.69
N GLU A 173 0.71 -8.30 4.22
CA GLU A 173 -0.09 -9.49 4.51
C GLU A 173 0.51 -10.74 3.84
N ALA A 174 0.58 -11.86 4.57
CA ALA A 174 0.99 -13.13 4.01
C ALA A 174 -0.04 -13.66 2.99
N ARG A 175 0.42 -14.03 1.77
CA ARG A 175 -0.45 -14.57 0.71
C ARG A 175 -0.63 -16.08 0.82
N THR A 176 0.33 -16.78 1.43
CA THR A 176 0.28 -18.23 1.63
C THR A 176 0.39 -18.60 3.10
N SER A 177 -0.03 -19.82 3.43
CA SER A 177 0.17 -20.43 4.76
C SER A 177 1.66 -20.69 5.08
N ASP A 178 2.59 -20.33 4.20
CA ASP A 178 4.02 -20.54 4.46
C ASP A 178 4.53 -19.64 5.59
N HIS A 179 3.82 -18.53 5.85
CA HIS A 179 4.04 -17.72 7.05
C HIS A 179 3.84 -18.53 8.34
N ASP A 180 2.82 -19.40 8.41
CA ASP A 180 2.55 -20.26 9.57
C ASP A 180 3.67 -21.29 9.82
N LYS A 181 4.53 -21.52 8.81
CA LYS A 181 5.71 -22.39 8.89
C LYS A 181 6.99 -21.63 9.21
N GLY A 182 6.91 -20.33 9.52
CA GLY A 182 8.07 -19.46 9.74
C GLY A 182 8.90 -19.19 8.48
N MET A 183 8.32 -19.39 7.29
CA MET A 183 8.96 -19.12 6.02
C MET A 183 8.60 -17.73 5.50
N ILE A 184 9.56 -17.06 4.85
CA ILE A 184 9.30 -15.81 4.14
C ILE A 184 8.43 -16.15 2.92
N ASP A 185 7.37 -15.38 2.72
CA ASP A 185 6.52 -15.51 1.53
C ASP A 185 7.37 -15.34 0.26
N TYR A 186 7.36 -16.36 -0.61
CA TYR A 186 8.23 -16.43 -1.79
C TYR A 186 8.07 -15.21 -2.72
N ALA A 187 6.84 -14.70 -2.85
CA ALA A 187 6.57 -13.53 -3.70
C ALA A 187 7.25 -12.27 -3.12
N VAL A 188 7.18 -12.11 -1.79
CA VAL A 188 7.82 -11.00 -1.08
C VAL A 188 9.34 -11.11 -1.12
N GLU A 189 9.88 -12.32 -0.98
CA GLU A 189 11.31 -12.57 -1.13
C GLU A 189 11.82 -12.20 -2.53
N LYS A 190 11.08 -12.61 -3.57
CA LYS A 190 11.41 -12.31 -4.97
C LYS A 190 11.44 -10.80 -5.23
N ILE A 191 10.45 -10.06 -4.72
CA ILE A 191 10.41 -8.59 -4.81
C ILE A 191 11.58 -7.97 -4.05
N GLY A 192 11.85 -8.44 -2.84
CA GLY A 192 13.01 -8.03 -2.05
C GLY A 192 14.34 -8.21 -2.78
N ARG A 193 14.50 -9.32 -3.52
CA ARG A 193 15.67 -9.58 -4.38
C ARG A 193 15.70 -8.65 -5.58
N GLY A 194 14.58 -8.41 -6.26
CA GLY A 194 14.50 -7.50 -7.41
C GLY A 194 14.80 -6.05 -7.05
N LEU A 195 14.36 -5.61 -5.88
CA LEU A 195 14.61 -4.27 -5.35
C LEU A 195 16.08 -3.97 -5.04
N ARG A 196 16.93 -5.01 -4.90
CA ARG A 196 18.38 -4.86 -4.67
C ARG A 196 19.09 -4.07 -5.78
N HIS A 197 18.51 -3.94 -6.96
CA HIS A 197 19.09 -3.14 -8.04
C HIS A 197 18.63 -1.68 -8.02
N SER A 198 17.45 -1.39 -7.47
CA SER A 198 16.83 -0.06 -7.52
C SER A 198 17.03 0.74 -6.23
N LEU A 199 16.99 0.08 -5.08
CA LEU A 199 17.13 0.75 -3.79
C LEU A 199 18.57 1.20 -3.43
N PRO A 200 19.67 0.62 -3.97
CA PRO A 200 21.00 1.19 -3.79
C PRO A 200 21.11 2.63 -4.29
N TYR A 201 20.39 3.01 -5.36
CA TYR A 201 20.37 4.40 -5.81
C TYR A 201 19.78 5.33 -4.76
N ILE A 202 18.68 4.92 -4.09
CA ILE A 202 18.10 5.70 -3.00
C ILE A 202 19.08 5.79 -1.83
N TYR A 203 19.72 4.69 -1.48
CA TYR A 203 20.76 4.67 -0.44
C TYR A 203 21.92 5.62 -0.79
N VAL A 204 22.45 5.55 -2.01
CA VAL A 204 23.55 6.41 -2.47
C VAL A 204 23.15 7.88 -2.56
N SER A 205 21.89 8.19 -2.88
CA SER A 205 21.42 9.58 -2.99
C SER A 205 20.97 10.20 -1.67
N ARG A 206 20.55 9.39 -0.69
CA ARG A 206 19.95 9.88 0.57
C ARG A 206 20.74 9.50 1.82
N GLY A 207 21.66 8.54 1.74
CA GLY A 207 22.44 8.05 2.88
C GLY A 207 21.61 7.24 3.90
N LEU A 208 20.39 6.82 3.55
CA LEU A 208 19.46 6.14 4.45
C LEU A 208 19.25 4.67 4.06
N THR A 209 19.33 3.79 5.04
CA THR A 209 19.06 2.36 4.88
C THR A 209 17.56 2.10 4.75
N HIS A 210 17.22 0.99 4.12
CA HIS A 210 15.86 0.51 3.93
C HIS A 210 15.83 -1.00 4.22
N SER A 211 14.74 -1.51 4.78
CA SER A 211 14.58 -2.95 4.97
C SER A 211 13.96 -3.61 3.74
N ILE A 212 14.24 -4.89 3.57
CA ILE A 212 13.41 -5.75 2.72
C ILE A 212 12.04 -5.91 3.42
N PRO A 213 10.91 -6.02 2.69
CA PRO A 213 9.62 -6.26 3.31
C PRO A 213 9.58 -7.60 4.04
N VAL A 214 8.80 -7.65 5.11
CA VAL A 214 8.46 -8.88 5.84
C VAL A 214 6.97 -9.14 5.75
N THR A 215 6.54 -10.36 6.00
CA THR A 215 5.12 -10.70 6.06
C THR A 215 4.64 -10.94 7.49
N GLU A 216 3.37 -10.65 7.74
CA GLU A 216 2.64 -10.92 8.98
C GLU A 216 1.33 -11.66 8.64
N PRO A 217 0.73 -12.40 9.59
CA PRO A 217 -0.52 -13.10 9.33
C PRO A 217 -1.68 -12.11 9.19
N LYS A 218 -2.76 -12.58 8.56
CA LYS A 218 -4.00 -11.81 8.39
C LYS A 218 -4.57 -11.36 9.74
N GLY A 219 -5.28 -10.23 9.76
CA GLY A 219 -6.02 -9.75 10.94
C GLY A 219 -5.25 -8.82 11.87
N ARG A 220 -4.03 -8.41 11.49
CA ARG A 220 -3.38 -7.29 12.13
C ARG A 220 -4.13 -6.00 11.79
N LEU A 221 -4.46 -5.20 12.80
CA LEU A 221 -5.30 -4.00 12.65
C LEU A 221 -4.80 -3.06 11.55
N GLU A 222 -3.49 -2.80 11.50
CA GLU A 222 -2.91 -1.90 10.51
C GLU A 222 -3.04 -2.42 9.07
N LEU A 223 -3.04 -3.74 8.86
CA LEU A 223 -3.29 -4.37 7.56
C LEU A 223 -4.77 -4.25 7.17
N GLU A 224 -5.69 -4.41 8.11
CA GLU A 224 -7.12 -4.25 7.85
C GLU A 224 -7.48 -2.83 7.39
N TYR A 225 -6.82 -1.81 7.95
CA TYR A 225 -6.98 -0.44 7.46
C TYR A 225 -6.36 -0.22 6.07
N ALA A 226 -5.25 -0.89 5.75
CA ALA A 226 -4.67 -0.85 4.41
C ALA A 226 -5.62 -1.47 3.38
N ASP A 227 -6.28 -2.59 3.70
CA ASP A 227 -7.31 -3.22 2.88
C ASP A 227 -8.51 -2.27 2.66
N VAL A 228 -9.03 -1.65 3.72
CA VAL A 228 -10.11 -0.65 3.64
C VAL A 228 -9.76 0.48 2.66
N ALA A 229 -8.55 1.04 2.77
CA ALA A 229 -8.08 2.09 1.88
C ALA A 229 -7.94 1.59 0.43
N ALA A 230 -7.31 0.42 0.22
CA ALA A 230 -7.13 -0.16 -1.11
C ALA A 230 -8.48 -0.42 -1.80
N PHE A 231 -9.46 -0.93 -1.05
CA PHE A 231 -10.80 -1.19 -1.53
C PHE A 231 -11.54 0.07 -1.99
N ILE A 232 -11.50 1.16 -1.21
CA ILE A 232 -12.17 2.40 -1.57
C ILE A 232 -11.55 3.03 -2.81
N ILE A 233 -10.21 3.09 -2.85
CA ILE A 233 -9.48 3.64 -3.99
C ILE A 233 -9.83 2.86 -5.26
N ARG A 234 -9.81 1.53 -5.19
CA ARG A 234 -10.21 0.66 -6.31
C ARG A 234 -11.66 0.88 -6.73
N ARG A 235 -12.60 1.04 -5.78
CA ARG A 235 -14.02 1.33 -6.10
C ARG A 235 -14.16 2.68 -6.78
N ALA A 236 -13.45 3.71 -6.31
CA ALA A 236 -13.47 5.03 -6.92
C ALA A 236 -12.96 4.98 -8.36
N LEU A 237 -11.83 4.28 -8.62
CA LEU A 237 -11.30 4.07 -9.98
C LEU A 237 -12.29 3.33 -10.88
N LEU A 238 -13.00 2.32 -10.37
CA LEU A 238 -14.03 1.61 -11.13
C LEU A 238 -15.22 2.49 -11.47
N ARG A 239 -15.66 3.34 -10.54
CA ARG A 239 -16.80 4.25 -10.73
C ARG A 239 -16.46 5.34 -11.73
N ASP A 240 -15.28 5.95 -11.59
CA ASP A 240 -14.74 6.92 -12.53
C ASP A 240 -14.64 6.33 -13.95
N HIS A 241 -14.11 5.11 -14.08
CA HIS A 241 -14.03 4.41 -15.37
C HIS A 241 -15.38 4.10 -16.02
N THR A 242 -16.42 3.87 -15.21
CA THR A 242 -17.75 3.48 -15.71
C THR A 242 -18.70 4.67 -15.85
N ASP A 243 -18.19 5.90 -15.75
CA ASP A 243 -18.96 7.15 -15.72
C ASP A 243 -20.10 7.13 -14.68
N ARG A 244 -19.86 6.44 -13.55
CA ARG A 244 -20.80 6.35 -12.44
C ARG A 244 -20.37 7.26 -11.31
N PRO A 245 -21.31 7.82 -10.53
CA PRO A 245 -20.97 8.59 -9.34
C PRO A 245 -20.05 7.79 -8.42
N ILE A 246 -18.98 8.44 -7.97
CA ILE A 246 -18.09 7.89 -6.95
C ILE A 246 -18.90 7.75 -5.66
N GLU A 247 -19.04 6.52 -5.18
CA GLU A 247 -19.83 6.19 -3.99
C GLU A 247 -19.14 6.62 -2.70
N PHE A 248 -17.80 6.65 -2.73
CA PHE A 248 -16.95 7.01 -1.59
C PHE A 248 -15.99 8.12 -2.02
N PRO A 249 -16.16 9.35 -1.52
CA PRO A 249 -15.19 10.38 -1.81
C PRO A 249 -13.83 9.92 -1.28
N VAL A 250 -12.87 9.69 -2.18
CA VAL A 250 -11.52 9.26 -1.80
C VAL A 250 -10.86 10.27 -0.87
N ASP A 251 -11.26 11.54 -0.99
CA ASP A 251 -10.86 12.63 -0.09
C ASP A 251 -11.24 12.38 1.38
N ALA A 252 -12.18 11.47 1.68
CA ALA A 252 -12.46 11.04 3.05
C ALA A 252 -11.28 10.28 3.68
N LEU A 253 -10.40 9.68 2.87
CA LEU A 253 -9.12 9.13 3.32
C LEU A 253 -8.08 10.22 3.63
N GLY A 254 -8.43 11.50 3.51
CA GLY A 254 -7.52 12.61 3.73
C GLY A 254 -6.34 12.66 2.74
N GLU A 255 -5.21 13.21 3.16
CA GLU A 255 -4.00 13.23 2.33
C GLU A 255 -3.53 11.80 1.99
N VAL A 256 -3.37 11.56 0.69
CA VAL A 256 -2.85 10.32 0.09
C VAL A 256 -1.73 10.67 -0.87
N HIS A 257 -0.59 9.99 -0.72
CA HIS A 257 0.52 10.09 -1.66
C HIS A 257 0.32 9.12 -2.82
N TRP A 258 0.09 9.66 -4.02
CA TRP A 258 -0.25 8.87 -5.19
C TRP A 258 0.98 8.48 -6.02
N THR A 259 1.03 7.22 -6.44
CA THR A 259 1.92 6.74 -7.49
C THR A 259 1.07 6.05 -8.55
N MET A 260 1.10 6.54 -9.78
CA MET A 260 0.40 5.92 -10.90
C MET A 260 1.35 4.98 -11.64
N MET A 261 0.80 3.90 -12.16
CA MET A 261 1.47 3.01 -13.08
C MET A 261 0.72 2.98 -14.40
N ASP A 262 1.45 2.85 -15.50
CA ASP A 262 0.90 2.40 -16.76
C ASP A 262 1.48 1.01 -17.10
N THR A 263 1.11 0.47 -18.26
CA THR A 263 1.63 -0.81 -18.73
C THR A 263 3.13 -0.80 -19.01
N LEU A 264 3.74 0.39 -19.15
CA LEU A 264 5.15 0.58 -19.46
C LEU A 264 6.01 0.79 -18.20
N GLY A 265 5.42 1.20 -17.08
CA GLY A 265 6.11 1.36 -15.81
C GLY A 265 5.48 2.39 -14.87
N ILE A 266 6.30 2.99 -14.02
CA ILE A 266 5.86 3.99 -13.03
C ILE A 266 5.72 5.35 -13.71
N ARG A 267 4.52 5.93 -13.69
CA ARG A 267 4.30 7.35 -13.94
C ARG A 267 4.08 8.06 -12.61
N ARG A 268 5.08 8.79 -12.16
CA ARG A 268 4.89 9.61 -10.95
C ARG A 268 3.99 10.79 -11.28
N VAL A 269 2.78 10.77 -10.71
CA VAL A 269 1.91 11.93 -10.68
C VAL A 269 1.97 12.47 -9.26
N ALA A 270 2.75 13.53 -9.04
CA ALA A 270 2.69 14.30 -7.81
C ALA A 270 1.44 15.19 -7.86
N ALA A 271 0.25 14.58 -7.89
CA ALA A 271 -1.01 15.31 -7.82
C ALA A 271 -1.44 15.45 -6.36
N ARG A 272 -1.86 16.66 -5.99
CA ARG A 272 -2.74 16.85 -4.85
C ARG A 272 -4.14 16.46 -5.30
N GLY A 273 -4.71 15.40 -4.71
CA GLY A 273 -6.04 14.90 -5.02
C GLY A 273 -6.05 13.58 -5.80
N PHE A 274 -7.23 12.96 -5.89
CA PHE A 274 -7.45 11.69 -6.57
C PHE A 274 -7.01 11.75 -8.04
N PRO A 275 -6.15 10.83 -8.52
CA PRO A 275 -5.72 10.82 -9.91
C PRO A 275 -6.89 10.46 -10.83
N ARG A 276 -7.14 11.31 -11.83
CA ARG A 276 -8.07 11.07 -12.94
C ARG A 276 -7.26 10.73 -14.19
#